data_AF-A0A2G6GU53-F1
#
_entry.id   AF-A0A2G6GU53-F1
#
_cell.length_a   1.000
_cell.length_b   1.000
_cell.length_c   1.000
_cell.angle_alpha   90.00
_cell.angle_beta   90.00
_cell.angle_gamma   90.00
#
_symmetry.space_group_name_H-M   'P 1'
#
loop_
_entity.id
_entity.type
_entity.pdbx_description
1 polymer ?
#
loop_
_entity_poly.entity_id
_entity_poly.type
_entity_poly.pdbx_seq_one_letter_code
_entity_poly.pdbx_strand_id
1 'polypeptide(L)'
;MKYLENRDSGLFCEVEADLADYVVIQGAIGTLGRAKRGKCYNLQDTDELVEEYCSRGFRVVAHPPPLSLPMVARELLPGAPLSPEELARFRPDALEELSEQRQFLWNGEMRRFLRRVFGGRRRCYNRVHHPRALAYEFETIAAWDSPSMEKEVSRDERGMVTHIGYRLNGQLVLMLVNSWQEGFIYPFFLELSSDGLGFSRRKHLLEEARELLIGFPSFCADYLQRIAEDERQELKLGKLKKVASVAFEPLVLGSLKSKGYDFRVEERRRGYVLRVQLAPITYVQLSLPYEGVVRSAGHVMDTIQMVKGMFYAAWVIMEVVPTPARMKWGVVRRRSSLYPAYYRSNPHWVMAMCGYVDRMLPREHHHAGLIEDYMAMMRRWCPRGIRFEKRAIKGAKHWVATGTTFEGDVLVSIRGHARGFDLYLTGFDGVINFNLETGLPSEEHMCAFIMGIPGFFGEVQASLDRQLGAAIFERRVLHWLHGLRGIRWCLEVRSGGEVRVFLEMPRGKMLKVYLFYDDYEETLAELTETIGRVDRAISIGRIPFSLRRRDWMEE
;
A
#
# COMPACT_ATOMS: atom_id res chain seq x y z
N MET A 1 -22.45 -20.92 -23.62
CA MET A 1 -22.69 -19.89 -24.65
C MET A 1 -23.73 -20.39 -25.67
N LYS A 2 -24.68 -19.54 -26.08
CA LYS A 2 -25.64 -19.78 -27.17
C LYS A 2 -25.52 -18.63 -28.19
N TYR A 3 -25.40 -18.96 -29.48
CA TYR A 3 -25.36 -17.97 -30.57
C TYR A 3 -26.69 -17.97 -31.30
N LEU A 4 -27.25 -16.78 -31.54
CA LEU A 4 -28.51 -16.59 -32.24
C LEU A 4 -28.37 -15.57 -33.38
N GLU A 5 -29.07 -15.82 -34.49
CA GLU A 5 -29.14 -14.91 -35.64
C GLU A 5 -30.57 -14.53 -35.97
N ASN A 6 -30.79 -13.27 -36.34
CA ASN A 6 -31.99 -12.84 -37.03
C ASN A 6 -31.56 -12.43 -38.45
N ARG A 7 -31.73 -13.34 -39.42
CA ARG A 7 -31.26 -13.15 -40.80
C ARG A 7 -32.00 -12.03 -41.53
N ASP A 8 -33.27 -11.80 -41.20
CA ASP A 8 -34.09 -10.75 -41.81
C ASP A 8 -33.57 -9.35 -41.45
N SER A 9 -33.08 -9.19 -40.22
CA SER A 9 -32.46 -7.94 -39.74
C SER A 9 -30.94 -7.88 -39.92
N GLY A 10 -30.29 -8.98 -40.28
CA GLY A 10 -28.83 -9.09 -40.36
C GLY A 10 -28.12 -8.96 -39.00
N LEU A 11 -28.81 -9.24 -37.89
CA LEU A 11 -28.30 -9.08 -36.53
C LEU A 11 -27.99 -10.44 -35.88
N PHE A 12 -27.03 -10.42 -34.95
CA PHE A 12 -26.73 -11.55 -34.07
C PHE A 12 -26.88 -11.18 -32.59
N CYS A 13 -27.08 -12.22 -31.77
CA CYS A 13 -27.08 -12.16 -30.32
C CYS A 13 -26.28 -13.35 -29.78
N GLU A 14 -25.30 -13.12 -28.91
CA GLU A 14 -24.61 -14.16 -28.14
C GLU A 14 -25.00 -14.02 -26.69
N VAL A 15 -25.45 -15.12 -26.09
CA VAL A 15 -25.76 -15.18 -24.67
C VAL A 15 -24.79 -16.17 -24.02
N GLU A 16 -24.00 -15.67 -23.08
CA GLU A 16 -23.13 -16.47 -22.23
C GLU A 16 -23.43 -16.15 -20.78
N ALA A 17 -23.54 -17.17 -19.94
CA ALA A 17 -23.87 -17.03 -18.53
C ALA A 17 -22.95 -17.90 -17.68
N ASP A 18 -22.69 -17.41 -16.47
CA ASP A 18 -22.05 -18.09 -15.36
C ASP A 18 -23.02 -18.19 -14.19
N LEU A 19 -22.61 -18.84 -13.10
CA LEU A 19 -23.37 -18.99 -11.86
C LEU A 19 -23.85 -17.67 -11.24
N ALA A 20 -23.24 -16.51 -11.57
CA ALA A 20 -23.57 -15.23 -10.95
C ALA A 20 -23.82 -14.04 -11.92
N ASP A 21 -23.40 -14.15 -13.18
CA ASP A 21 -23.44 -13.05 -14.15
C ASP A 21 -23.72 -13.60 -15.56
N TYR A 22 -24.36 -12.79 -16.41
CA TYR A 22 -24.49 -13.07 -17.83
C TYR A 22 -23.95 -11.92 -18.70
N VAL A 23 -23.57 -12.27 -19.92
CA VAL A 23 -23.13 -11.36 -20.96
C VAL A 23 -23.98 -11.60 -22.21
N VAL A 24 -24.60 -10.54 -22.69
CA VAL A 24 -25.27 -10.51 -24.00
C VAL A 24 -24.44 -9.68 -24.96
N ILE A 25 -24.06 -10.23 -26.10
CA ILE A 25 -23.35 -9.49 -27.15
C ILE A 25 -24.24 -9.37 -28.37
N GLN A 26 -24.43 -8.16 -28.88
CA GLN A 26 -25.30 -7.90 -30.01
C GLN A 26 -24.63 -7.03 -31.06
N GLY A 27 -24.93 -7.29 -32.33
CA GLY A 27 -24.43 -6.47 -33.44
C GLY A 27 -24.86 -7.02 -34.79
N ALA A 28 -24.30 -6.46 -35.86
CA ALA A 28 -24.45 -7.03 -37.19
C ALA A 28 -23.67 -8.34 -37.30
N ILE A 29 -24.20 -9.33 -38.00
CA ILE A 29 -23.56 -10.64 -38.22
C ILE A 29 -22.13 -10.42 -38.78
N GLY A 30 -21.16 -11.18 -38.28
CA GLY A 30 -19.75 -11.06 -38.65
C GLY A 30 -18.96 -9.94 -37.95
N THR A 31 -19.60 -9.10 -37.12
CA THR A 31 -18.92 -8.03 -36.36
C THR A 31 -18.63 -8.43 -34.91
N LEU A 32 -17.79 -7.67 -34.21
CA LEU A 32 -17.49 -7.88 -32.78
C LEU A 32 -18.72 -7.65 -31.87
N GLY A 33 -19.68 -6.84 -32.30
CA GLY A 33 -20.86 -6.47 -31.51
C GLY A 33 -20.53 -5.59 -30.28
N ARG A 34 -21.55 -5.34 -29.46
CA ARG A 34 -21.48 -4.62 -28.19
C ARG A 34 -21.94 -5.53 -27.07
N ALA A 35 -21.15 -5.61 -26.01
CA ALA A 35 -21.45 -6.42 -24.84
C ALA A 35 -22.26 -5.63 -23.80
N LYS A 36 -23.35 -6.22 -23.32
CA LYS A 36 -24.14 -5.78 -22.16
C LYS A 36 -24.02 -6.86 -21.08
N ARG A 37 -23.75 -6.43 -19.85
CA ARG A 37 -23.64 -7.33 -18.69
C ARG A 37 -24.87 -7.20 -17.81
N GLY A 38 -25.32 -8.32 -17.25
CA GLY A 38 -26.36 -8.38 -16.23
C GLY A 38 -26.03 -9.44 -15.18
N LYS A 39 -26.84 -9.49 -14.13
CA LYS A 39 -26.77 -10.53 -13.11
C LYS A 39 -27.84 -11.58 -13.40
N CYS A 40 -27.51 -12.85 -13.22
CA CYS A 40 -28.47 -13.96 -13.17
C CYS A 40 -28.39 -14.62 -11.80
N TYR A 41 -29.52 -15.15 -11.33
CA TYR A 41 -29.61 -15.86 -10.06
C TYR A 41 -29.61 -17.37 -10.26
N ASN A 42 -29.89 -17.84 -11.47
CA ASN A 42 -29.82 -19.25 -11.87
C ASN A 42 -29.59 -19.38 -13.39
N LEU A 43 -29.36 -20.61 -13.87
CA LEU A 43 -29.20 -20.89 -15.29
C LEU A 43 -30.51 -20.79 -16.09
N GLN A 44 -31.70 -20.88 -15.44
CA GLN A 44 -33.00 -20.75 -16.11
C GLN A 44 -33.19 -19.32 -16.66
N ASP A 45 -32.69 -18.29 -15.97
CA ASP A 45 -32.68 -16.90 -16.46
C ASP A 45 -32.00 -16.77 -17.85
N THR A 46 -31.08 -17.68 -18.18
CA THR A 46 -30.36 -17.69 -19.46
C THR A 46 -31.20 -18.29 -20.57
N ASP A 47 -31.92 -19.38 -20.28
CA ASP A 47 -32.83 -20.00 -21.24
C ASP A 47 -34.03 -19.07 -21.52
N GLU A 48 -34.54 -18.37 -20.50
CA GLU A 48 -35.56 -17.32 -20.67
C GLU A 48 -35.09 -16.18 -21.58
N LEU A 49 -33.84 -15.73 -21.43
CA LEU A 49 -33.25 -14.73 -22.32
C LEU A 49 -33.13 -15.24 -23.77
N VAL A 50 -32.73 -16.51 -23.95
CA VAL A 50 -32.66 -17.14 -25.27
C VAL A 50 -34.06 -17.25 -25.89
N GLU A 51 -35.07 -17.65 -25.11
CA GLU A 51 -36.47 -17.69 -25.53
C GLU A 51 -37.01 -16.30 -25.88
N GLU A 52 -36.69 -15.26 -25.10
CA GLU A 52 -37.03 -13.88 -25.39
C GLU A 52 -36.48 -13.46 -26.76
N TYR A 53 -35.20 -13.73 -27.05
CA TYR A 53 -34.62 -13.43 -28.36
C TYR A 53 -35.27 -14.26 -29.48
N CYS A 54 -35.56 -15.54 -29.24
CA CYS A 54 -36.28 -16.38 -30.20
C CYS A 54 -37.66 -15.81 -30.54
N SER A 55 -38.40 -15.30 -29.54
CA SER A 55 -39.71 -14.64 -29.75
C SER A 55 -39.63 -13.38 -30.62
N ARG A 56 -38.45 -12.76 -30.68
CA ARG A 56 -38.14 -11.57 -31.49
C ARG A 56 -37.58 -11.90 -32.88
N GLY A 57 -37.72 -13.17 -33.30
CA GLY A 57 -37.32 -13.64 -34.62
C GLY A 57 -35.86 -14.08 -34.75
N PHE A 58 -35.10 -14.16 -33.65
CA PHE A 58 -33.78 -14.78 -33.67
C PHE A 58 -33.91 -16.32 -33.71
N ARG A 59 -32.91 -17.00 -34.26
CA ARG A 59 -32.83 -18.46 -34.29
C ARG A 59 -31.47 -18.90 -33.76
N VAL A 60 -31.47 -19.93 -32.93
CA VAL A 60 -30.22 -20.53 -32.43
C VAL A 60 -29.46 -21.16 -33.60
N VAL A 61 -28.18 -20.85 -33.72
CA VAL A 61 -27.30 -21.40 -34.76
C VAL A 61 -26.24 -22.25 -34.09
N ALA A 62 -26.13 -23.51 -34.52
CA ALA A 62 -25.17 -24.46 -33.96
C ALA A 62 -23.72 -24.09 -34.27
N HIS A 63 -23.46 -23.62 -35.49
CA HIS A 63 -22.12 -23.23 -35.96
C HIS A 63 -22.10 -21.75 -36.34
N PRO A 64 -21.74 -20.86 -35.40
CA PRO A 64 -21.67 -19.44 -35.68
C PRO A 64 -20.60 -19.14 -36.74
N PRO A 65 -20.83 -18.15 -37.62
CA PRO A 65 -19.85 -17.80 -38.64
C PRO A 65 -18.54 -17.27 -38.02
N PRO A 66 -17.40 -17.42 -38.72
CA PRO A 66 -16.13 -16.88 -38.29
C PRO A 66 -16.18 -15.35 -38.22
N LEU A 67 -15.31 -14.78 -37.37
CA LEU A 67 -15.17 -13.34 -37.23
C LEU A 67 -14.41 -12.73 -38.41
N SER A 68 -14.94 -11.65 -38.99
CA SER A 68 -14.22 -10.84 -39.97
C SER A 68 -13.24 -9.91 -39.26
N LEU A 69 -12.04 -10.41 -38.97
CA LEU A 69 -10.96 -9.64 -38.37
C LEU A 69 -10.02 -9.08 -39.46
N PRO A 70 -9.45 -7.88 -39.26
CA PRO A 70 -8.41 -7.37 -40.14
C PRO A 70 -7.22 -8.35 -40.22
N MET A 71 -6.65 -8.49 -41.42
CA MET A 71 -5.46 -9.31 -41.61
C MET A 71 -4.28 -8.69 -40.86
N VAL A 72 -3.64 -9.46 -39.98
CA VAL A 72 -2.45 -9.02 -39.23
C VAL A 72 -1.20 -9.55 -39.93
N ALA A 73 -0.24 -8.66 -40.18
CA ALA A 73 1.07 -9.05 -40.70
C ALA A 73 1.86 -9.84 -39.65
N ARG A 74 2.59 -10.87 -40.10
CA ARG A 74 3.56 -11.56 -39.25
C ARG A 74 4.70 -10.62 -38.87
N GLU A 75 5.15 -10.73 -37.63
CA GLU A 75 6.19 -9.87 -37.09
C GLU A 75 7.14 -10.68 -36.22
N LEU A 76 8.45 -10.55 -36.43
CA LEU A 76 9.46 -11.07 -35.52
C LEU A 76 9.76 -10.01 -34.45
N LEU A 77 9.55 -10.34 -33.18
CA LEU A 77 9.82 -9.43 -32.06
C LEU A 77 11.34 -9.21 -31.89
N PRO A 78 11.77 -8.03 -31.42
CA PRO A 78 13.18 -7.76 -31.17
C PRO A 78 13.70 -8.56 -29.97
N GLY A 79 14.96 -8.99 -30.03
CA GLY A 79 15.62 -9.70 -28.94
C GLY A 79 16.72 -10.64 -29.46
N ALA A 80 17.73 -10.91 -28.63
CA ALA A 80 18.69 -11.96 -28.93
C ALA A 80 18.08 -13.33 -28.58
N PRO A 81 18.28 -14.37 -29.42
CA PRO A 81 17.93 -15.72 -29.04
C PRO A 81 18.73 -16.12 -27.79
N LEU A 82 18.13 -16.94 -26.94
CA LEU A 82 18.85 -17.56 -25.83
C LEU A 82 20.01 -18.40 -26.36
N SER A 83 21.13 -18.41 -25.64
CA SER A 83 22.26 -19.26 -25.95
C SER A 83 21.88 -20.75 -25.81
N PRO A 84 22.58 -21.67 -26.51
CA PRO A 84 22.33 -23.11 -26.36
C PRO A 84 22.45 -23.60 -24.91
N GLU A 85 23.37 -23.01 -24.14
CA GLU A 85 23.56 -23.33 -22.72
C GLU A 85 22.40 -22.88 -21.84
N GLU A 86 21.75 -21.76 -22.16
CA GLU A 86 20.55 -21.29 -21.46
C GLU A 86 19.34 -22.15 -21.81
N LEU A 87 19.15 -22.48 -23.10
CA LEU A 87 18.08 -23.35 -23.57
C LEU A 87 18.16 -24.75 -22.97
N ALA A 88 19.37 -25.32 -22.88
CA ALA A 88 19.59 -26.66 -22.31
C ALA A 88 19.19 -26.77 -20.82
N ARG A 89 19.01 -25.66 -20.11
CA ARG A 89 18.55 -25.67 -18.70
C ARG A 89 17.06 -25.95 -18.58
N PHE A 90 16.28 -25.67 -19.62
CA PHE A 90 14.84 -25.93 -19.66
C PHE A 90 14.60 -27.41 -19.94
N ARG A 91 14.55 -28.19 -18.87
CA ARG A 91 14.29 -29.63 -18.88
C ARG A 91 12.96 -29.92 -18.17
N PRO A 92 12.26 -31.03 -18.49
CA PRO A 92 11.00 -31.39 -17.83
C PRO A 92 11.10 -31.36 -16.30
N ASP A 93 12.14 -31.96 -15.71
CA ASP A 93 12.38 -32.01 -14.26
C ASP A 93 12.62 -30.63 -13.61
N ALA A 94 12.97 -29.61 -14.40
CA ALA A 94 13.18 -28.26 -13.90
C ALA A 94 11.88 -27.44 -13.83
N LEU A 95 10.84 -27.83 -14.57
CA LEU A 95 9.61 -27.05 -14.77
C LEU A 95 8.34 -27.80 -14.34
N GLU A 96 8.32 -29.13 -14.44
CA GLU A 96 7.23 -30.00 -13.99
C GLU A 96 7.30 -30.20 -12.47
N GLU A 97 6.13 -30.31 -11.82
CA GLU A 97 5.99 -30.61 -10.38
C GLU A 97 6.81 -29.70 -9.44
N LEU A 98 6.77 -28.39 -9.68
CA LEU A 98 7.39 -27.44 -8.77
C LEU A 98 6.82 -27.54 -7.35
N SER A 99 7.71 -27.66 -6.37
CA SER A 99 7.33 -27.53 -4.95
C SER A 99 6.58 -26.22 -4.70
N GLU A 100 5.62 -26.21 -3.76
CA GLU A 100 4.89 -24.99 -3.36
C GLU A 100 5.83 -23.82 -3.08
N GLN A 101 7.00 -24.12 -2.52
CA GLN A 101 8.05 -23.15 -2.24
C GLN A 101 8.67 -22.56 -3.51
N ARG A 102 9.01 -23.39 -4.51
CA ARG A 102 9.49 -22.89 -5.81
C ARG A 102 8.43 -22.05 -6.49
N GLN A 103 7.18 -22.50 -6.50
CA GLN A 103 6.06 -21.73 -7.05
C GLN A 103 5.92 -20.36 -6.36
N PHE A 104 6.05 -20.31 -5.03
CA PHE A 104 6.02 -19.06 -4.27
C PHE A 104 7.14 -18.09 -4.67
N LEU A 105 8.38 -18.59 -4.81
CA LEU A 105 9.53 -17.78 -5.24
C LEU A 105 9.34 -17.26 -6.67
N TRP A 106 8.96 -18.13 -7.61
CA TRP A 106 8.63 -17.76 -8.99
C TRP A 106 7.54 -16.68 -9.04
N ASN A 107 6.45 -16.87 -8.29
CA ASN A 107 5.36 -15.91 -8.21
C ASN A 107 5.82 -14.54 -7.68
N GLY A 108 6.71 -14.53 -6.68
CA GLY A 108 7.30 -13.32 -6.13
C GLY A 108 8.11 -12.54 -7.18
N GLU A 109 8.98 -13.23 -7.92
CA GLU A 109 9.83 -12.62 -8.94
C GLU A 109 9.04 -12.23 -10.19
N MET A 110 8.09 -13.05 -10.63
CA MET A 110 7.19 -12.73 -11.74
C MET A 110 6.39 -11.46 -11.46
N ARG A 111 5.90 -11.25 -10.24
CA ARG A 111 5.23 -10.00 -9.86
C ARG A 111 6.15 -8.78 -9.88
N ARG A 112 7.46 -8.95 -9.67
CA ARG A 112 8.44 -7.85 -9.80
C ARG A 112 8.79 -7.59 -11.26
N PHE A 113 9.00 -8.66 -12.03
CA PHE A 113 9.22 -8.61 -13.47
C PHE A 113 8.05 -7.90 -14.17
N LEU A 114 6.82 -8.36 -13.99
CA LEU A 114 5.64 -7.73 -14.57
C LEU A 114 5.43 -6.28 -14.12
N ARG A 115 5.80 -5.92 -12.89
CA ARG A 115 5.77 -4.51 -12.46
C ARG A 115 6.73 -3.63 -13.25
N ARG A 116 7.88 -4.18 -13.65
CA ARG A 116 8.87 -3.50 -14.49
C ARG A 116 8.37 -3.38 -15.93
N VAL A 117 7.92 -4.50 -16.51
CA VAL A 117 7.36 -4.59 -17.87
C VAL A 117 6.19 -3.62 -18.03
N PHE A 118 5.29 -3.55 -17.04
CA PHE A 118 4.10 -2.69 -17.13
C PHE A 118 4.32 -1.28 -16.57
N GLY A 119 5.57 -0.86 -16.32
CA GLY A 119 5.91 0.50 -15.88
C GLY A 119 5.25 0.93 -14.56
N GLY A 120 5.02 0.00 -13.64
CA GLY A 120 4.35 0.26 -12.36
C GLY A 120 2.85 0.61 -12.46
N ARG A 121 2.25 0.52 -13.66
CA ARG A 121 0.81 0.68 -13.84
C ARG A 121 0.08 -0.33 -12.94
N ARG A 122 -0.89 0.13 -12.14
CA ARG A 122 -1.70 -0.78 -11.32
C ARG A 122 -2.41 -1.75 -12.23
N ARG A 123 -2.29 -3.06 -11.96
CA ARG A 123 -3.16 -4.07 -12.57
C ARG A 123 -4.58 -3.69 -12.21
N CYS A 124 -5.37 -3.29 -13.20
CA CYS A 124 -6.79 -3.20 -12.98
C CYS A 124 -7.34 -4.61 -13.15
N TYR A 125 -7.85 -5.20 -12.07
CA TYR A 125 -8.81 -6.31 -12.14
C TYR A 125 -10.15 -5.81 -12.72
N ASN A 126 -10.10 -4.97 -13.75
CA ASN A 126 -11.29 -4.56 -14.47
C ASN A 126 -11.73 -5.83 -15.20
N ARG A 127 -12.75 -6.52 -14.65
CA ARG A 127 -13.45 -7.67 -15.25
C ARG A 127 -13.33 -7.62 -16.76
N VAL A 128 -12.37 -8.36 -17.29
CA VAL A 128 -11.90 -8.15 -18.65
C VAL A 128 -13.03 -8.49 -19.61
N HIS A 129 -13.07 -7.77 -20.73
CA HIS A 129 -14.09 -7.91 -21.77
C HIS A 129 -14.16 -9.37 -22.24
N HIS A 130 -15.35 -9.81 -22.66
CA HIS A 130 -15.58 -11.15 -23.22
C HIS A 130 -14.53 -11.51 -24.30
N PRO A 131 -14.09 -12.79 -24.45
CA PRO A 131 -13.02 -13.20 -25.37
C PRO A 131 -13.15 -12.62 -26.79
N ARG A 132 -14.37 -12.60 -27.32
CA ARG A 132 -14.71 -11.95 -28.60
C ARG A 132 -14.22 -10.50 -28.69
N ALA A 133 -14.35 -9.72 -27.62
CA ALA A 133 -13.94 -8.33 -27.60
C ALA A 133 -12.42 -8.15 -27.70
N LEU A 134 -11.64 -9.18 -27.36
CA LEU A 134 -10.18 -9.19 -27.47
C LEU A 134 -9.66 -10.00 -28.67
N ALA A 135 -10.56 -10.48 -29.55
CA ALA A 135 -10.20 -11.36 -30.66
C ALA A 135 -9.11 -10.73 -31.54
N TYR A 136 -9.24 -9.45 -31.90
CA TYR A 136 -8.24 -8.75 -32.70
C TYR A 136 -6.88 -8.67 -32.00
N GLU A 137 -6.87 -8.34 -30.71
CA GLU A 137 -5.65 -8.24 -29.93
C GLU A 137 -4.92 -9.60 -29.83
N PHE A 138 -5.65 -10.69 -29.63
CA PHE A 138 -5.07 -12.04 -29.58
C PHE A 138 -4.63 -12.55 -30.96
N GLU A 139 -5.34 -12.25 -32.05
CA GLU A 139 -4.84 -12.50 -33.40
C GLU A 139 -3.54 -11.74 -33.66
N THR A 140 -3.45 -10.50 -33.17
CA THR A 140 -2.25 -9.68 -33.32
C THR A 140 -1.06 -10.33 -32.61
N ILE A 141 -1.26 -10.79 -31.37
CA ILE A 141 -0.21 -11.50 -30.61
C ILE A 141 0.14 -12.84 -31.28
N ALA A 142 -0.85 -13.58 -31.79
CA ALA A 142 -0.62 -14.85 -32.48
C ALA A 142 0.18 -14.69 -33.78
N ALA A 143 0.20 -13.49 -34.38
CA ALA A 143 1.03 -13.17 -35.53
C ALA A 143 2.50 -12.84 -35.18
N TRP A 144 2.83 -12.67 -33.89
CA TRP A 144 4.18 -12.35 -33.44
C TRP A 144 5.01 -13.60 -33.18
N ASP A 145 6.24 -13.63 -33.67
CA ASP A 145 7.22 -14.66 -33.37
C ASP A 145 8.26 -14.13 -32.39
N SER A 146 8.61 -14.95 -31.39
CA SER A 146 9.70 -14.64 -30.45
C SER A 146 10.98 -15.34 -30.94
N PRO A 147 12.14 -14.67 -30.95
CA PRO A 147 13.39 -15.28 -31.40
C PRO A 147 13.87 -16.43 -30.50
N SER A 148 13.39 -16.47 -29.25
CA SER A 148 13.82 -17.46 -28.24
C SER A 148 12.80 -18.54 -27.97
N MET A 149 11.51 -18.31 -28.27
CA MET A 149 10.42 -19.21 -27.89
C MET A 149 9.70 -19.75 -29.11
N GLU A 150 9.50 -21.06 -29.16
CA GLU A 150 8.59 -21.70 -30.10
C GLU A 150 7.15 -21.37 -29.71
N LYS A 151 6.27 -21.16 -30.69
CA LYS A 151 4.88 -20.72 -30.47
C LYS A 151 3.89 -21.73 -31.05
N GLU A 152 2.87 -22.03 -30.27
CA GLU A 152 1.74 -22.88 -30.63
C GLU A 152 0.42 -22.11 -30.41
N VAL A 153 -0.47 -22.09 -31.41
CA VAL A 153 -1.71 -21.31 -31.37
C VAL A 153 -2.90 -22.25 -31.45
N SER A 154 -3.75 -22.22 -30.42
CA SER A 154 -5.02 -22.95 -30.40
C SER A 154 -6.17 -22.02 -30.76
N ARG A 155 -7.11 -22.54 -31.56
CA ARG A 155 -8.28 -21.80 -32.04
C ARG A 155 -9.57 -22.55 -31.73
N ASP A 156 -10.65 -21.83 -31.49
CA ASP A 156 -11.98 -22.43 -31.35
C ASP A 156 -12.59 -22.78 -32.72
N GLU A 157 -13.80 -23.34 -32.72
CA GLU A 157 -14.57 -23.69 -33.93
C GLU A 157 -14.87 -22.48 -34.85
N ARG A 158 -14.72 -21.26 -34.33
CA ARG A 158 -14.94 -19.99 -35.06
C ARG A 158 -13.64 -19.43 -35.62
N GLY A 159 -12.53 -20.14 -35.41
CA GLY A 159 -11.20 -19.72 -35.79
C GLY A 159 -10.60 -18.66 -34.86
N MET A 160 -11.22 -18.31 -33.74
CA MET A 160 -10.69 -17.31 -32.80
C MET A 160 -9.58 -17.93 -31.96
N VAL A 161 -8.47 -17.21 -31.78
CA VAL A 161 -7.41 -17.63 -30.85
C VAL A 161 -7.95 -17.74 -29.42
N THR A 162 -7.86 -18.95 -28.87
CA THR A 162 -8.20 -19.26 -27.47
C THR A 162 -6.96 -19.30 -26.60
N HIS A 163 -5.87 -19.87 -27.09
CA HIS A 163 -4.62 -20.02 -26.36
C HIS A 163 -3.41 -19.76 -27.26
N ILE A 164 -2.38 -19.15 -26.69
CA ILE A 164 -1.05 -19.03 -27.31
C ILE A 164 -0.03 -19.60 -26.33
N GLY A 165 0.48 -20.78 -26.65
CA GLY A 165 1.54 -21.44 -25.89
C GLY A 165 2.91 -21.03 -26.40
N TYR A 166 3.82 -20.69 -25.48
CA TYR A 166 5.22 -20.40 -25.77
C TYR A 166 6.11 -21.43 -25.08
N ARG A 167 7.03 -22.01 -25.84
CA ARG A 167 7.91 -23.09 -25.40
C ARG A 167 9.38 -22.70 -25.47
N LEU A 168 10.15 -23.16 -24.48
CA LEU A 168 11.62 -23.12 -24.48
C LEU A 168 12.13 -24.56 -24.44
N ASN A 169 12.92 -24.96 -25.43
CA ASN A 169 13.44 -26.32 -25.54
C ASN A 169 12.33 -27.40 -25.43
N GLY A 170 11.22 -27.20 -26.14
CA GLY A 170 10.03 -28.06 -26.11
C GLY A 170 9.14 -27.94 -24.87
N GLN A 171 9.59 -27.27 -23.80
CA GLN A 171 8.83 -27.13 -22.55
C GLN A 171 7.94 -25.90 -22.57
N LEU A 172 6.66 -26.05 -22.21
CA LEU A 172 5.73 -24.93 -22.11
C LEU A 172 6.12 -24.03 -20.92
N VAL A 173 6.50 -22.77 -21.20
CA VAL A 173 6.94 -21.81 -20.17
C VAL A 173 5.94 -20.69 -19.93
N LEU A 174 5.11 -20.38 -20.93
CA LEU A 174 4.10 -19.33 -20.86
C LEU A 174 2.91 -19.69 -21.73
N MET A 175 1.71 -19.53 -21.20
CA MET A 175 0.46 -19.60 -21.94
C MET A 175 -0.29 -18.28 -21.80
N LEU A 176 -0.71 -17.72 -22.94
CA LEU A 176 -1.66 -16.62 -22.98
C LEU A 176 -3.05 -17.18 -23.28
N VAL A 177 -4.02 -16.88 -22.42
CA VAL A 177 -5.38 -17.42 -22.53
C VAL A 177 -6.35 -16.28 -22.83
N ASN A 178 -7.15 -16.44 -23.88
CA ASN A 178 -8.25 -15.55 -24.22
C ASN A 178 -9.52 -16.04 -23.52
N SER A 179 -9.60 -15.84 -22.20
CA SER A 179 -10.76 -16.23 -21.40
C SER A 179 -11.50 -15.02 -20.83
N TRP A 180 -12.74 -15.27 -20.42
CA TRP A 180 -13.56 -14.35 -19.62
C TRP A 180 -13.33 -14.53 -18.11
N GLN A 181 -12.65 -15.61 -17.71
CA GLN A 181 -12.30 -15.95 -16.33
C GLN A 181 -11.01 -15.24 -15.90
N GLU A 182 -10.67 -15.32 -14.60
CA GLU A 182 -9.60 -14.51 -14.02
C GLU A 182 -8.21 -14.88 -14.56
N GLY A 183 -7.64 -13.99 -15.40
CA GLY A 183 -6.22 -14.02 -15.80
C GLY A 183 -5.99 -14.28 -17.29
N PHE A 184 -4.93 -13.68 -17.84
CA PHE A 184 -4.55 -13.85 -19.26
C PHE A 184 -3.19 -14.52 -19.41
N ILE A 185 -2.36 -14.45 -18.38
CA ILE A 185 -0.95 -14.79 -18.42
C ILE A 185 -0.73 -15.93 -17.42
N TYR A 186 -0.44 -17.11 -17.95
CA TYR A 186 -0.22 -18.35 -17.21
C TYR A 186 1.20 -18.85 -17.48
N PRO A 187 2.19 -18.41 -16.70
CA PRO A 187 3.51 -19.02 -16.71
C PRO A 187 3.45 -20.46 -16.17
N PHE A 188 4.43 -21.30 -16.51
CA PHE A 188 4.47 -22.73 -16.16
C PHE A 188 4.32 -23.06 -14.66
N PHE A 189 4.64 -22.11 -13.77
CA PHE A 189 4.53 -22.25 -12.32
C PHE A 189 3.16 -21.83 -11.76
N LEU A 190 2.20 -21.48 -12.62
CA LEU A 190 0.81 -21.29 -12.25
C LEU A 190 -0.05 -22.36 -12.91
N GLU A 191 -0.88 -23.03 -12.11
CA GLU A 191 -1.89 -23.93 -12.62
C GLU A 191 -2.94 -23.13 -13.41
N LEU A 192 -3.46 -23.71 -14.50
CA LEU A 192 -4.51 -23.07 -15.30
C LEU A 192 -5.83 -22.86 -14.51
N SER A 193 -6.02 -23.66 -13.45
CA SER A 193 -7.11 -23.56 -12.47
C SER A 193 -6.96 -22.40 -11.48
N SER A 194 -5.78 -21.78 -11.40
CA SER A 194 -5.49 -20.67 -10.48
C SER A 194 -5.79 -19.31 -11.11
N ASP A 195 -5.97 -18.27 -10.28
CA ASP A 195 -6.13 -16.89 -10.74
C ASP A 195 -4.88 -16.47 -11.55
N GLY A 196 -5.02 -16.47 -12.88
CA GLY A 196 -3.93 -16.12 -13.79
C GLY A 196 -3.52 -14.65 -13.64
N LEU A 197 -2.37 -14.29 -14.17
CA LEU A 197 -1.89 -12.90 -14.08
C LEU A 197 -2.60 -12.05 -15.15
N GLY A 198 -3.07 -10.87 -14.76
CA GLY A 198 -3.78 -9.95 -15.66
C GLY A 198 -2.88 -8.88 -16.28
N PHE A 199 -3.23 -8.46 -17.50
CA PHE A 199 -2.80 -7.19 -18.11
C PHE A 199 -3.43 -5.99 -17.39
N SER A 200 -2.93 -4.77 -17.63
CA SER A 200 -3.44 -3.58 -16.94
C SER A 200 -4.78 -3.08 -17.49
N ARG A 201 -4.86 -2.74 -18.79
CA ARG A 201 -6.06 -2.25 -19.47
C ARG A 201 -6.00 -2.68 -20.93
N ARG A 202 -7.16 -2.90 -21.56
CA ARG A 202 -7.27 -3.29 -22.99
C ARG A 202 -6.39 -2.44 -23.91
N LYS A 203 -6.42 -1.10 -23.78
CA LYS A 203 -5.63 -0.18 -24.61
C LYS A 203 -4.11 -0.37 -24.52
N HIS A 204 -3.62 -1.06 -23.50
CA HIS A 204 -2.20 -1.34 -23.29
C HIS A 204 -1.86 -2.81 -23.51
N LEU A 205 -2.84 -3.66 -23.81
CA LEU A 205 -2.66 -5.12 -23.87
C LEU A 205 -1.57 -5.49 -24.88
N LEU A 206 -1.60 -4.94 -26.09
CA LEU A 206 -0.59 -5.23 -27.11
C LEU A 206 0.81 -4.76 -26.72
N GLU A 207 0.93 -3.55 -26.15
CA GLU A 207 2.20 -3.02 -25.64
C GLU A 207 2.76 -3.91 -24.53
N GLU A 208 1.92 -4.29 -23.57
CA GLU A 208 2.30 -5.12 -22.42
C GLU A 208 2.64 -6.56 -22.81
N ALA A 209 1.88 -7.14 -23.74
CA ALA A 209 2.16 -8.48 -24.28
C ALA A 209 3.49 -8.48 -25.05
N ARG A 210 3.77 -7.44 -25.83
CA ARG A 210 5.03 -7.29 -26.55
C ARG A 210 6.22 -7.22 -25.59
N GLU A 211 6.17 -6.34 -24.60
CA GLU A 211 7.23 -6.21 -23.59
C GLU A 211 7.40 -7.49 -22.77
N LEU A 212 6.30 -8.17 -22.45
CA LEU A 212 6.32 -9.48 -21.82
C LEU A 212 7.08 -10.49 -22.69
N LEU A 213 6.70 -10.67 -23.96
CA LEU A 213 7.27 -11.69 -24.84
C LEU A 213 8.74 -11.41 -25.21
N ILE A 214 9.15 -10.14 -25.22
CA ILE A 214 10.56 -9.74 -25.39
C ILE A 214 11.38 -10.09 -24.14
N GLY A 215 10.88 -9.74 -22.95
CA GLY A 215 11.65 -9.88 -21.71
C GLY A 215 11.56 -11.25 -21.01
N PHE A 216 10.50 -12.01 -21.26
CA PHE A 216 10.20 -13.25 -20.54
C PHE A 216 11.25 -14.36 -20.72
N PRO A 217 11.82 -14.62 -21.92
CA PRO A 217 12.84 -15.66 -22.08
C PRO A 217 14.07 -15.43 -21.19
N SER A 218 14.60 -14.20 -21.19
CA SER A 218 15.76 -13.84 -20.36
C SER A 218 15.41 -13.86 -18.88
N PHE A 219 14.20 -13.42 -18.50
CA PHE A 219 13.71 -13.56 -17.13
C PHE A 219 13.72 -15.03 -16.70
N CYS A 220 13.22 -15.96 -17.51
CA CYS A 220 13.23 -17.37 -17.19
C CYS A 220 14.67 -17.92 -17.06
N ALA A 221 15.56 -17.59 -18.00
CA ALA A 221 16.95 -18.06 -17.99
C ALA A 221 17.73 -17.57 -16.75
N ASP A 222 17.55 -16.31 -16.37
CA ASP A 222 18.20 -15.69 -15.21
C ASP A 222 17.71 -16.30 -13.88
N TYR A 223 16.41 -16.55 -13.77
CA TYR A 223 15.78 -16.89 -12.50
C TYR A 223 15.72 -18.39 -12.21
N LEU A 224 15.84 -19.24 -13.23
CA LEU A 224 15.87 -20.69 -13.05
C LEU A 224 17.01 -21.13 -12.12
N GLN A 225 18.21 -20.53 -12.27
CA GLN A 225 19.34 -20.82 -11.39
C GLN A 225 19.18 -20.21 -10.00
N ARG A 226 18.77 -18.94 -9.93
CA ARG A 226 18.62 -18.21 -8.66
C ARG A 226 17.58 -18.85 -7.74
N ILE A 227 16.47 -19.34 -8.30
CA ILE A 227 15.42 -19.99 -7.50
C ILE A 227 15.90 -21.33 -6.93
N ALA A 228 16.72 -22.08 -7.68
CA ALA A 228 17.33 -23.30 -7.16
C ALA A 228 18.33 -22.99 -6.02
N GLU A 229 19.09 -21.89 -6.12
CA GLU A 229 19.97 -21.43 -5.04
C GLU A 229 19.19 -20.97 -3.80
N ASP A 230 18.14 -20.17 -4.00
CA ASP A 230 17.25 -19.69 -2.94
C ASP A 230 16.55 -20.85 -2.21
N GLU A 231 16.11 -21.87 -2.94
CA GLU A 231 15.55 -23.08 -2.34
C GLU A 231 16.58 -23.81 -1.47
N ARG A 232 17.82 -23.98 -1.94
CA ARG A 232 18.90 -24.57 -1.13
C ARG A 232 19.16 -23.75 0.14
N GLN A 233 19.16 -22.42 0.03
CA GLN A 233 19.32 -21.53 1.18
C GLN A 233 18.16 -21.66 2.16
N GLU A 234 16.93 -21.75 1.69
CA GLU A 234 15.77 -21.93 2.54
C GLU A 234 15.71 -23.32 3.18
N LEU A 235 16.14 -24.39 2.48
CA LEU A 235 16.32 -25.71 3.09
C LEU A 235 17.37 -25.66 4.21
N LYS A 236 18.48 -24.93 4.01
CA LYS A 236 19.49 -24.67 5.05
C LYS A 236 18.86 -23.91 6.22
N LEU A 237 18.08 -22.85 5.95
CA LEU A 237 17.37 -22.09 6.98
C LEU A 237 16.34 -22.95 7.73
N GLY A 238 15.62 -23.84 7.04
CA GLY A 238 14.67 -24.76 7.63
C GLY A 238 15.34 -25.77 8.58
N LYS A 239 16.52 -26.28 8.21
CA LYS A 239 17.36 -27.10 9.11
C LYS A 239 17.80 -26.30 10.34
N LEU A 240 18.29 -25.07 10.13
CA LEU A 240 18.70 -24.19 11.22
C LEU A 240 17.52 -23.85 12.14
N LYS A 241 16.33 -23.61 11.59
CA LYS A 241 15.09 -23.37 12.34
C LYS A 241 14.73 -24.56 13.23
N LYS A 242 14.79 -25.79 12.70
CA LYS A 242 14.52 -27.01 13.50
C LYS A 242 15.49 -27.16 14.67
N VAL A 243 16.78 -26.93 14.44
CA VAL A 243 17.79 -26.94 15.52
C VAL A 243 17.52 -25.81 16.52
N ALA A 244 17.21 -24.62 16.02
CA ALA A 244 16.90 -23.45 16.81
C ALA A 244 15.68 -23.67 17.71
N SER A 245 14.57 -24.23 17.20
CA SER A 245 13.35 -24.42 17.98
C SER A 245 13.55 -25.37 19.16
N VAL A 246 14.33 -26.44 18.98
CA VAL A 246 14.63 -27.40 20.06
C VAL A 246 15.46 -26.75 21.16
N ALA A 247 16.42 -25.90 20.80
CA ALA A 247 17.31 -25.26 21.77
C ALA A 247 16.71 -24.00 22.41
N PHE A 248 15.84 -23.28 21.70
CA PHE A 248 15.36 -21.96 22.10
C PHE A 248 14.52 -21.98 23.37
N GLU A 249 13.55 -22.90 23.45
CA GLU A 249 12.64 -22.98 24.60
C GLU A 249 13.37 -23.26 25.94
N PRO A 250 14.20 -24.32 26.08
CA PRO A 250 14.87 -24.59 27.34
C PRO A 250 15.92 -23.54 27.70
N LEU A 251 16.69 -23.04 26.72
CA LEU A 251 17.79 -22.12 27.00
C LEU A 251 17.33 -20.69 27.28
N VAL A 252 16.31 -20.22 26.55
CA VAL A 252 15.87 -18.82 26.63
C VAL A 252 14.63 -18.69 27.50
N LEU A 253 13.55 -19.43 27.18
CA LEU A 253 12.26 -19.24 27.86
C LEU A 253 12.28 -19.79 29.29
N GLY A 254 12.93 -20.92 29.53
CA GLY A 254 13.15 -21.44 30.88
C GLY A 254 13.90 -20.44 31.79
N SER A 255 14.97 -19.84 31.26
CA SER A 255 15.77 -18.82 31.96
C SER A 255 14.96 -17.56 32.28
N LEU A 256 14.10 -17.09 31.37
CA LEU A 256 13.26 -15.91 31.61
C LEU A 256 12.14 -16.18 32.61
N LYS A 257 11.43 -17.32 32.46
CA LYS A 257 10.36 -17.73 33.38
C LYS A 257 10.87 -17.89 34.80
N SER A 258 12.01 -18.56 34.99
CA SER A 258 12.60 -18.77 36.32
C SER A 258 13.02 -17.48 37.03
N LYS A 259 13.26 -16.40 36.27
CA LYS A 259 13.58 -15.06 36.78
C LYS A 259 12.37 -14.13 36.87
N GLY A 260 11.17 -14.62 36.55
CA GLY A 260 9.92 -13.85 36.65
C GLY A 260 9.77 -12.74 35.63
N TYR A 261 10.39 -12.86 34.45
CA TYR A 261 10.18 -11.88 33.38
C TYR A 261 8.90 -12.19 32.60
N ASP A 262 8.14 -11.15 32.31
CA ASP A 262 7.10 -11.19 31.29
C ASP A 262 7.74 -11.03 29.92
N PHE A 263 7.47 -11.97 29.01
CA PHE A 263 8.03 -11.96 27.66
C PHE A 263 7.06 -12.46 26.60
N ARG A 264 7.31 -12.07 25.35
CA ARG A 264 6.66 -12.58 24.14
C ARG A 264 7.73 -12.99 23.13
N VAL A 265 7.44 -14.04 22.38
CA VAL A 265 8.30 -14.51 21.30
C VAL A 265 7.52 -14.46 20.02
N GLU A 266 8.09 -13.81 19.02
CA GLU A 266 7.57 -13.83 17.67
C GLU A 266 8.57 -14.56 16.76
N GLU A 267 8.10 -15.59 16.08
CA GLU A 267 8.91 -16.26 15.06
C GLU A 267 8.88 -15.44 13.75
N ARG A 268 10.06 -15.20 13.18
CA ARG A 268 10.26 -14.54 11.89
C ARG A 268 10.96 -15.50 10.94
N ARG A 269 10.89 -15.24 9.63
CA ARG A 269 11.53 -16.06 8.57
C ARG A 269 13.00 -16.42 8.85
N ARG A 270 13.76 -15.56 9.54
CA ARG A 270 15.21 -15.72 9.77
C ARG A 270 15.60 -15.86 11.24
N GLY A 271 14.65 -16.02 12.17
CA GLY A 271 14.97 -16.11 13.59
C GLY A 271 13.80 -15.80 14.51
N TYR A 272 14.11 -15.58 15.78
CA TYR A 272 13.14 -15.16 16.79
C TYR A 272 13.32 -13.69 17.13
N VAL A 273 12.20 -13.04 17.43
CA VAL A 273 12.16 -11.73 18.06
C VAL A 273 11.62 -11.94 19.47
N LEU A 274 12.50 -11.78 20.46
CA LEU A 274 12.13 -11.88 21.86
C LEU A 274 11.86 -10.48 22.40
N ARG A 275 10.67 -10.26 22.94
CA ARG A 275 10.27 -9.03 23.64
C ARG A 275 10.20 -9.32 25.13
N VAL A 276 10.91 -8.56 25.95
CA VAL A 276 10.90 -8.72 27.41
C VAL A 276 10.48 -7.41 28.05
N GLN A 277 9.42 -7.44 28.84
CA GLN A 277 8.89 -6.25 29.52
C GLN A 277 9.87 -5.80 30.61
N LEU A 278 10.16 -4.50 30.61
CA LEU A 278 11.00 -3.85 31.63
C LEU A 278 10.17 -2.90 32.51
N ALA A 279 9.11 -2.30 31.95
CA ALA A 279 8.15 -1.45 32.64
C ALA A 279 6.78 -1.53 31.93
N PRO A 280 5.68 -0.98 32.48
CA PRO A 280 4.33 -1.10 31.91
C PRO A 280 4.25 -0.78 30.41
N ILE A 281 4.94 0.29 29.98
CA ILE A 281 4.99 0.73 28.58
C ILE A 281 6.39 0.61 27.98
N THR A 282 7.30 -0.15 28.58
CA THR A 282 8.70 -0.25 28.10
C THR A 282 9.12 -1.71 28.00
N TYR A 283 9.68 -2.09 26.86
CA TYR A 283 10.24 -3.42 26.67
C TYR A 283 11.53 -3.39 25.85
N VAL A 284 12.37 -4.40 26.05
CA VAL A 284 13.53 -4.68 25.21
C VAL A 284 13.17 -5.73 24.17
N GLN A 285 13.55 -5.47 22.93
CA GLN A 285 13.41 -6.39 21.80
C GLN A 285 14.77 -6.92 21.38
N LEU A 286 14.99 -8.23 21.52
CA LEU A 286 16.19 -8.93 21.09
C LEU A 286 15.94 -9.66 19.76
N SER A 287 16.85 -9.52 18.81
CA SER A 287 16.80 -10.23 17.54
C SER A 287 17.75 -11.42 17.57
N LEU A 288 17.21 -12.63 17.43
CA LEU A 288 17.91 -13.90 17.63
C LEU A 288 17.88 -14.72 16.32
N PRO A 289 18.86 -14.55 15.42
CA PRO A 289 18.89 -15.25 14.15
C PRO A 289 19.13 -16.75 14.34
N TYR A 290 18.54 -17.60 13.49
CA TYR A 290 18.69 -19.06 13.61
C TYR A 290 20.15 -19.53 13.56
N GLU A 291 20.97 -18.91 12.70
CA GLU A 291 22.39 -19.26 12.50
C GLU A 291 23.27 -19.06 13.74
N GLY A 292 22.78 -18.35 14.76
CA GLY A 292 23.52 -18.09 16.00
C GLY A 292 22.70 -18.24 17.27
N VAL A 293 21.45 -18.70 17.20
CA VAL A 293 20.51 -18.63 18.33
C VAL A 293 21.03 -19.33 19.59
N VAL A 294 21.70 -20.48 19.46
CA VAL A 294 22.26 -21.23 20.60
C VAL A 294 23.36 -20.44 21.29
N ARG A 295 24.22 -19.80 20.50
CA ARG A 295 25.29 -18.93 21.02
C ARG A 295 24.70 -17.67 21.66
N SER A 296 23.68 -17.08 21.04
CA SER A 296 23.01 -15.89 21.56
C SER A 296 22.17 -16.19 22.81
N ALA A 297 21.60 -17.39 22.95
CA ALA A 297 20.76 -17.78 24.08
C ALA A 297 21.48 -17.60 25.41
N GLY A 298 22.76 -18.01 25.49
CA GLY A 298 23.61 -17.82 26.67
C GLY A 298 23.88 -16.36 27.04
N HIS A 299 23.57 -15.39 26.16
CA HIS A 299 23.78 -13.96 26.38
C HIS A 299 22.48 -13.17 26.55
N VAL A 300 21.32 -13.83 26.50
CA VAL A 300 20.02 -13.16 26.60
C VAL A 300 19.90 -12.47 27.96
N MET A 301 20.18 -13.19 29.05
CA MET A 301 20.08 -12.64 30.40
C MET A 301 21.04 -11.48 30.64
N ASP A 302 22.31 -11.64 30.23
CA ASP A 302 23.31 -10.58 30.34
C ASP A 302 22.90 -9.32 29.58
N THR A 303 22.35 -9.49 28.37
CA THR A 303 21.87 -8.39 27.55
C THR A 303 20.68 -7.70 28.21
N ILE A 304 19.73 -8.47 28.77
CA ILE A 304 18.58 -7.91 29.50
C ILE A 304 19.05 -7.14 30.73
N GLN A 305 19.96 -7.68 31.54
CA GLN A 305 20.47 -6.99 32.72
C GLN A 305 21.22 -5.71 32.35
N MET A 306 22.03 -5.75 31.30
CA MET A 306 22.73 -4.58 30.78
C MET A 306 21.75 -3.49 30.33
N VAL A 307 20.71 -3.84 29.54
CA VAL A 307 19.69 -2.89 29.08
C VAL A 307 18.84 -2.39 30.25
N LYS A 308 18.53 -3.26 31.22
CA LYS A 308 17.80 -2.92 32.44
C LYS A 308 18.58 -1.90 33.27
N GLY A 309 19.87 -2.15 33.54
CA GLY A 309 20.74 -1.22 34.26
C GLY A 309 20.90 0.12 33.54
N MET A 310 21.06 0.09 32.21
CA MET A 310 21.08 1.30 31.37
C MET A 310 19.76 2.08 31.48
N PHE A 311 18.61 1.40 31.42
CA PHE A 311 17.28 2.02 31.47
C PHE A 311 16.99 2.63 32.84
N TYR A 312 17.22 1.91 33.94
CA TYR A 312 16.92 2.43 35.29
C TYR A 312 17.90 3.49 35.80
N ALA A 313 19.11 3.55 35.23
CA ALA A 313 20.08 4.58 35.58
C ALA A 313 19.83 5.91 34.84
N ALA A 314 19.03 5.91 33.78
CA ALA A 314 18.71 7.10 33.01
C ALA A 314 17.41 7.74 33.54
N TRP A 315 17.46 9.02 33.91
CA TRP A 315 16.24 9.79 34.20
C TRP A 315 15.53 10.25 32.93
N VAL A 316 16.11 9.95 31.77
CA VAL A 316 15.65 10.44 30.48
C VAL A 316 14.70 9.46 29.80
N ILE A 317 13.61 9.98 29.26
CA ILE A 317 12.70 9.21 28.41
C ILE A 317 13.36 8.93 27.07
N MET A 318 13.61 7.65 26.76
CA MET A 318 14.34 7.25 25.56
C MET A 318 13.86 5.94 24.91
N GLU A 319 14.21 5.78 23.63
CA GLU A 319 14.09 4.55 22.86
C GLU A 319 15.38 4.28 22.09
N VAL A 320 15.73 3.01 21.91
CA VAL A 320 16.83 2.59 21.04
C VAL A 320 16.24 1.79 19.90
N VAL A 321 16.31 2.29 18.67
CA VAL A 321 15.61 1.72 17.52
C VAL A 321 16.54 1.55 16.33
N PRO A 322 16.21 0.71 15.33
CA PRO A 322 16.96 0.69 14.08
C PRO A 322 16.93 2.05 13.38
N THR A 323 18.06 2.47 12.81
CA THR A 323 18.17 3.71 12.03
C THR A 323 17.36 3.59 10.73
N PRO A 324 16.43 4.52 10.45
CA PRO A 324 15.71 4.53 9.17
C PRO A 324 16.66 4.76 7.99
N ALA A 325 16.51 4.01 6.91
CA ALA A 325 17.39 4.11 5.72
C ALA A 325 17.43 5.51 5.08
N ARG A 326 16.39 6.33 5.27
CA ARG A 326 16.25 7.69 4.71
C ARG A 326 16.35 8.78 5.79
N MET A 327 17.07 8.53 6.88
CA MET A 327 17.29 9.54 7.90
C MET A 327 18.20 10.65 7.35
N LYS A 328 17.81 11.91 7.56
CA LYS A 328 18.64 13.08 7.26
C LYS A 328 19.25 13.53 8.59
N TRP A 329 20.57 13.65 8.63
CA TRP A 329 21.33 14.07 9.80
C TRP A 329 21.74 15.54 9.68
N GLY A 330 22.01 16.19 10.80
CA GLY A 330 22.36 17.61 10.90
C GLY A 330 21.22 18.56 10.56
N VAL A 331 19.96 18.11 10.67
CA VAL A 331 18.79 18.91 10.29
C VAL A 331 17.80 19.04 11.44
N VAL A 332 17.09 20.17 11.44
CA VAL A 332 15.87 20.38 12.23
C VAL A 332 14.68 20.02 11.35
N ARG A 333 13.93 18.99 11.76
CA ARG A 333 12.64 18.61 11.19
C ARG A 333 11.56 19.28 12.02
N ARG A 334 10.83 20.21 11.42
CA ARG A 334 9.58 20.70 12.01
C ARG A 334 8.49 19.80 11.47
N ARG A 335 7.96 18.90 12.31
CA ARG A 335 6.77 18.16 11.92
C ARG A 335 5.58 19.07 12.16
N SER A 336 5.00 19.52 11.07
CA SER A 336 3.71 20.20 10.99
C SER A 336 2.54 19.28 11.38
N SER A 337 2.70 18.35 12.32
CA SER A 337 1.51 17.72 12.90
C SER A 337 0.88 18.80 13.79
N LEU A 338 0.18 19.74 13.17
CA LEU A 338 -0.13 21.01 13.78
C LEU A 338 -0.92 20.84 15.10
N TYR A 339 -1.55 19.68 15.36
CA TYR A 339 -2.39 19.50 16.54
C TYR A 339 -2.36 18.09 17.15
N PRO A 340 -1.44 17.80 18.10
CA PRO A 340 -1.70 16.77 19.10
C PRO A 340 -3.05 16.99 19.79
N ALA A 341 -3.74 15.92 20.19
CA ALA A 341 -5.06 15.98 20.85
C ALA A 341 -5.09 16.95 22.05
N TYR A 342 -3.96 17.15 22.73
CA TYR A 342 -3.80 18.11 23.83
C TYR A 342 -4.11 19.57 23.45
N TYR A 343 -3.87 19.99 22.20
CA TYR A 343 -4.20 21.33 21.74
C TYR A 343 -5.70 21.62 21.67
N ARG A 344 -6.52 20.57 21.47
CA ARG A 344 -7.97 20.70 21.42
C ARG A 344 -8.56 21.21 22.74
N SER A 345 -7.83 21.00 23.83
CA SER A 345 -8.17 21.44 25.19
C SER A 345 -7.36 22.66 25.66
N ASN A 346 -6.45 23.22 24.85
CA ASN A 346 -5.66 24.39 25.26
C ASN A 346 -6.57 25.64 25.29
N PRO A 347 -6.79 26.30 26.44
CA PRO A 347 -7.72 27.42 26.53
C PRO A 347 -7.36 28.61 25.65
N HIS A 348 -6.06 28.90 25.45
CA HIS A 348 -5.62 29.98 24.57
C HIS A 348 -5.98 29.71 23.12
N TRP A 349 -5.75 28.46 22.65
CA TRP A 349 -6.10 28.03 21.30
C TRP A 349 -7.62 28.06 21.07
N VAL A 350 -8.39 27.50 22.02
CA VAL A 350 -9.86 27.47 21.98
C VAL A 350 -10.42 28.90 21.95
N MET A 351 -9.95 29.79 22.82
CA MET A 351 -10.41 31.18 22.86
C MET A 351 -10.04 31.96 21.60
N ALA A 352 -8.82 31.80 21.08
CA ALA A 352 -8.40 32.45 19.84
C ALA A 352 -9.24 31.97 18.65
N MET A 353 -9.54 30.67 18.58
CA MET A 353 -10.37 30.07 17.53
C MET A 353 -11.82 30.53 17.62
N CYS A 354 -12.44 30.47 18.80
CA CYS A 354 -13.79 30.98 19.01
C CYS A 354 -13.88 32.46 18.61
N GLY A 355 -12.94 33.29 19.07
CA GLY A 355 -12.89 34.70 18.70
C GLY A 355 -12.66 34.94 17.20
N TYR A 356 -11.93 34.06 16.51
CA TYR A 356 -11.77 34.13 15.06
C TYR A 356 -13.07 33.76 14.33
N VAL A 357 -13.72 32.67 14.72
CA VAL A 357 -15.01 32.25 14.16
C VAL A 357 -16.06 33.32 14.37
N ASP A 358 -16.22 33.83 15.59
CA ASP A 358 -17.25 34.82 15.93
C ASP A 358 -17.09 36.12 15.13
N ARG A 359 -15.84 36.53 14.84
CA ARG A 359 -15.54 37.70 14.02
C ARG A 359 -15.79 37.46 12.52
N MET A 360 -15.45 36.28 12.02
CA MET A 360 -15.41 36.01 10.58
C MET A 360 -16.70 35.40 10.04
N LEU A 361 -17.50 34.75 10.90
CA LEU A 361 -18.73 34.04 10.54
C LEU A 361 -19.92 34.55 11.35
N PRO A 362 -20.31 35.82 11.21
CA PRO A 362 -21.53 36.31 11.84
C PRO A 362 -22.74 35.51 11.34
N ARG A 363 -23.68 35.26 12.24
CA ARG A 363 -24.92 34.55 11.91
C ARG A 363 -25.90 35.53 11.29
N GLU A 364 -26.19 35.34 10.00
CA GLU A 364 -27.15 36.15 9.25
C GLU A 364 -28.40 35.32 8.90
N HIS A 365 -29.59 35.87 9.14
CA HIS A 365 -30.84 35.26 8.68
C HIS A 365 -31.06 35.59 7.20
N HIS A 366 -30.44 34.82 6.31
CA HIS A 366 -30.73 34.90 4.88
C HIS A 366 -31.98 34.08 4.52
N HIS A 367 -32.84 34.62 3.65
CA HIS A 367 -33.92 33.86 3.04
C HIS A 367 -33.33 32.76 2.13
N ALA A 368 -33.78 31.54 2.35
CA ALA A 368 -33.19 30.30 1.82
C ALA A 368 -33.06 30.29 0.28
N GLY A 369 -31.83 30.42 -0.22
CA GLY A 369 -31.41 29.64 -1.38
C GLY A 369 -31.25 28.18 -0.98
N LEU A 370 -31.42 27.24 -1.92
CA LEU A 370 -31.23 25.81 -1.60
C LEU A 370 -29.80 25.63 -1.08
N ILE A 371 -29.60 24.78 -0.08
CA ILE A 371 -28.25 24.48 0.43
C ILE A 371 -27.31 23.97 -0.69
N GLU A 372 -27.89 23.42 -1.75
CA GLU A 372 -27.20 23.06 -2.98
C GLU A 372 -26.55 24.26 -3.68
N ASP A 373 -27.18 25.44 -3.64
CA ASP A 373 -26.64 26.69 -4.17
C ASP A 373 -25.45 27.16 -3.32
N TYR A 374 -25.56 27.07 -2.00
CA TYR A 374 -24.47 27.40 -1.07
C TYR A 374 -23.26 26.45 -1.26
N MET A 375 -23.53 25.17 -1.50
CA MET A 375 -22.50 24.17 -1.78
C MET A 375 -21.92 24.33 -3.20
N ALA A 376 -22.72 24.70 -4.19
CA ALA A 376 -22.28 25.00 -5.55
C ALA A 376 -21.41 26.27 -5.57
N MET A 377 -21.77 27.28 -4.79
CA MET A 377 -21.01 28.49 -4.53
C MET A 377 -19.64 28.16 -3.94
N MET A 378 -19.57 27.39 -2.84
CA MET A 378 -18.28 26.99 -2.26
C MET A 378 -17.37 26.24 -3.25
N ARG A 379 -17.93 25.42 -4.16
CA ARG A 379 -17.14 24.76 -5.21
C ARG A 379 -16.53 25.73 -6.23
N ARG A 380 -17.17 26.88 -6.48
CA ARG A 380 -16.65 27.91 -7.40
C ARG A 380 -15.47 28.64 -6.80
N TRP A 381 -15.39 28.70 -5.49
CA TRP A 381 -14.20 29.18 -4.80
C TRP A 381 -13.09 28.12 -4.94
N CYS A 382 -12.22 28.31 -5.93
CA CYS A 382 -10.93 27.62 -5.99
C CYS A 382 -9.78 28.54 -5.56
N PRO A 383 -9.70 28.99 -4.29
CA PRO A 383 -8.47 29.60 -3.79
C PRO A 383 -7.29 28.65 -4.01
N ARG A 384 -6.14 29.22 -4.36
CA ARG A 384 -4.88 28.46 -4.44
C ARG A 384 -4.65 27.76 -3.10
N GLY A 385 -4.60 26.42 -3.10
CA GLY A 385 -4.31 25.59 -1.92
C GLY A 385 -5.50 24.91 -1.25
N ILE A 386 -6.72 25.03 -1.79
CA ILE A 386 -7.93 24.32 -1.30
C ILE A 386 -8.30 23.17 -2.23
N ARG A 387 -8.63 22.00 -1.67
CA ARG A 387 -9.03 20.81 -2.44
C ARG A 387 -10.40 20.28 -2.02
N PHE A 388 -11.40 20.47 -2.87
CA PHE A 388 -12.72 19.86 -2.67
C PHE A 388 -12.69 18.36 -3.01
N GLU A 389 -12.95 17.50 -2.03
CA GLU A 389 -13.18 16.06 -2.25
C GLU A 389 -14.61 15.67 -1.93
N LYS A 390 -15.38 15.23 -2.94
CA LYS A 390 -16.73 14.70 -2.74
C LYS A 390 -16.65 13.27 -2.20
N ARG A 391 -16.86 13.06 -0.90
CA ARG A 391 -17.00 11.71 -0.30
C ARG A 391 -18.43 11.47 0.14
N ALA A 392 -19.03 10.39 -0.35
CA ALA A 392 -20.30 9.88 0.18
C ALA A 392 -20.01 9.12 1.48
N ILE A 393 -20.59 9.57 2.60
CA ILE A 393 -20.54 8.83 3.86
C ILE A 393 -21.63 7.76 3.82
N LYS A 394 -21.27 6.49 4.02
CA LYS A 394 -22.18 5.35 3.96
C LYS A 394 -23.37 5.56 4.90
N GLY A 395 -24.60 5.55 4.37
CA GLY A 395 -25.83 5.62 5.17
C GLY A 395 -26.48 7.01 5.32
N ALA A 396 -25.88 8.08 4.79
CA ALA A 396 -26.49 9.40 4.86
C ALA A 396 -26.31 10.22 3.57
N LYS A 397 -27.28 11.09 3.26
CA LYS A 397 -27.16 12.12 2.21
C LYS A 397 -26.24 13.28 2.65
N HIS A 398 -25.08 12.95 3.24
CA HIS A 398 -24.09 13.94 3.66
C HIS A 398 -22.99 14.06 2.62
N TRP A 399 -22.54 15.30 2.39
CA TRP A 399 -21.40 15.60 1.55
C TRP A 399 -20.31 16.21 2.43
N VAL A 400 -19.09 15.67 2.34
CA VAL A 400 -17.90 16.27 2.96
C VAL A 400 -17.23 17.18 1.94
N ALA A 401 -16.88 18.39 2.33
CA ALA A 401 -15.90 19.24 1.67
C ALA A 401 -14.72 19.43 2.63
N THR A 402 -13.49 19.25 2.16
CA THR A 402 -12.29 19.52 2.96
C THR A 402 -11.65 20.81 2.44
N GLY A 403 -11.40 21.74 3.34
CA GLY A 403 -10.91 23.09 3.10
C GLY A 403 -9.47 23.26 3.58
N THR A 404 -8.70 24.02 2.79
CA THR A 404 -7.32 24.51 3.00
C THR A 404 -6.26 23.51 3.47
N THR A 405 -5.18 23.40 2.69
CA THR A 405 -3.92 22.78 3.14
C THR A 405 -2.92 23.84 3.56
N PHE A 406 -2.46 23.81 4.80
CA PHE A 406 -1.20 24.44 5.20
C PHE A 406 -0.20 23.32 5.41
N GLU A 407 0.91 23.37 4.67
CA GLU A 407 1.95 22.33 4.65
C GLU A 407 1.44 20.90 4.30
N GLY A 408 0.29 20.79 3.65
CA GLY A 408 -0.29 19.52 3.19
C GLY A 408 -1.38 18.92 4.09
N ASP A 409 -1.65 19.53 5.24
CA ASP A 409 -2.66 19.06 6.20
C ASP A 409 -3.98 19.83 6.07
N VAL A 410 -5.11 19.12 6.17
CA VAL A 410 -6.46 19.70 6.11
C VAL A 410 -6.70 20.54 7.38
N LEU A 411 -6.99 21.84 7.24
CA LEU A 411 -7.24 22.73 8.37
C LEU A 411 -8.72 22.84 8.73
N VAL A 412 -9.59 22.68 7.73
CA VAL A 412 -11.05 22.77 7.90
C VAL A 412 -11.72 21.64 7.15
N SER A 413 -12.76 21.05 7.74
CA SER A 413 -13.68 20.17 7.05
C SER A 413 -15.09 20.72 7.23
N ILE A 414 -15.81 20.87 6.13
CA ILE A 414 -17.20 21.32 6.07
C ILE A 414 -18.06 20.10 5.73
N ARG A 415 -19.06 19.78 6.54
CA ARG A 415 -20.01 18.70 6.25
C ARG A 415 -21.41 19.27 6.05
N GLY A 416 -21.91 19.17 4.83
CA GLY A 416 -23.27 19.61 4.52
C GLY A 416 -24.32 18.57 4.92
N HIS A 417 -25.44 19.03 5.45
CA HIS A 417 -26.64 18.26 5.75
C HIS A 417 -27.91 19.00 5.30
N ALA A 418 -29.08 18.38 5.44
CA ALA A 418 -30.33 18.92 4.86
C ALA A 418 -30.79 20.28 5.43
N ARG A 419 -30.24 20.70 6.56
CA ARG A 419 -30.64 21.93 7.27
C ARG A 419 -29.51 22.95 7.42
N GLY A 420 -28.33 22.68 6.84
CA GLY A 420 -27.13 23.47 7.15
C GLY A 420 -25.82 22.73 6.92
N PHE A 421 -24.77 23.18 7.59
CA PHE A 421 -23.46 22.54 7.56
C PHE A 421 -22.74 22.60 8.91
N ASP A 422 -21.87 21.63 9.11
CA ASP A 422 -20.96 21.55 10.25
C ASP A 422 -19.55 21.95 9.81
N LEU A 423 -18.91 22.86 10.54
CA LEU A 423 -17.48 23.12 10.43
C LEU A 423 -16.71 22.33 11.49
N TYR A 424 -15.71 21.60 11.03
CA TYR A 424 -14.71 20.92 11.83
C TYR A 424 -13.38 21.59 11.58
N LEU A 425 -12.81 22.21 12.61
CA LEU A 425 -11.53 22.90 12.51
C LEU A 425 -10.45 22.02 13.14
N THR A 426 -9.32 21.87 12.45
CA THR A 426 -8.22 21.05 12.95
C THR A 426 -7.65 21.69 14.22
N GLY A 427 -7.56 20.91 15.30
CA GLY A 427 -7.14 21.40 16.61
C GLY A 427 -8.26 21.95 17.49
N PHE A 428 -9.53 21.85 17.07
CA PHE A 428 -10.70 22.22 17.86
C PHE A 428 -11.60 20.98 18.04
N ASP A 429 -11.92 20.57 19.26
CA ASP A 429 -12.79 19.40 19.51
C ASP A 429 -14.29 19.71 19.31
N GLY A 430 -14.64 20.98 19.15
CA GLY A 430 -16.01 21.41 18.91
C GLY A 430 -16.42 21.27 17.44
N VAL A 431 -17.74 21.15 17.24
CA VAL A 431 -18.37 21.26 15.93
C VAL A 431 -19.12 22.57 15.89
N ILE A 432 -18.86 23.38 14.87
CA ILE A 432 -19.56 24.66 14.69
C ILE A 432 -20.70 24.40 13.72
N ASN A 433 -21.90 24.29 14.27
CA ASN A 433 -23.12 24.02 13.49
C ASN A 433 -23.73 25.34 13.00
N PHE A 434 -23.87 25.45 11.69
CA PHE A 434 -24.65 26.50 11.03
C PHE A 434 -25.88 25.85 10.42
N ASN A 435 -27.07 26.34 10.76
CA ASN A 435 -28.31 25.80 10.23
C ASN A 435 -29.29 26.92 9.89
N LEU A 436 -30.32 26.58 9.11
CA LEU A 436 -31.31 27.54 8.63
C LEU A 436 -32.06 28.26 9.77
N GLU A 437 -32.20 27.62 10.93
CA GLU A 437 -32.89 28.21 12.10
C GLU A 437 -31.98 29.19 12.82
N THR A 438 -30.67 28.91 12.88
CA THR A 438 -29.67 29.75 13.56
C THR A 438 -29.01 30.79 12.67
N GLY A 439 -29.32 30.79 11.36
CA GLY A 439 -28.71 31.65 10.35
C GLY A 439 -27.48 31.02 9.70
N LEU A 440 -27.28 31.35 8.43
CA LEU A 440 -26.10 30.94 7.66
C LEU A 440 -25.21 32.18 7.42
N PRO A 441 -23.88 32.07 7.52
CA PRO A 441 -23.00 33.18 7.18
C PRO A 441 -23.12 33.52 5.69
N SER A 442 -22.93 34.79 5.34
CA SER A 442 -22.94 35.23 3.94
C SER A 442 -21.80 34.60 3.14
N GLU A 443 -21.91 34.64 1.81
CA GLU A 443 -20.84 34.25 0.87
C GLU A 443 -19.53 34.94 1.21
N GLU A 444 -19.58 36.26 1.39
CA GLU A 444 -18.42 37.10 1.66
C GLU A 444 -17.73 36.69 2.98
N HIS A 445 -18.51 36.47 4.03
CA HIS A 445 -18.01 36.06 5.34
C HIS A 445 -17.36 34.66 5.31
N MET A 446 -18.00 33.69 4.64
CA MET A 446 -17.39 32.36 4.48
C MET A 446 -16.12 32.38 3.64
N CYS A 447 -16.08 33.17 2.57
CA CYS A 447 -14.89 33.32 1.75
C CYS A 447 -13.76 33.95 2.57
N ALA A 448 -14.03 35.05 3.28
CA ALA A 448 -13.07 35.72 4.15
C ALA A 448 -12.54 34.79 5.26
N PHE A 449 -13.42 34.00 5.89
CA PHE A 449 -13.04 32.99 6.87
C PHE A 449 -12.08 31.95 6.28
N ILE A 450 -12.46 31.32 5.17
CA ILE A 450 -11.64 30.27 4.52
C ILE A 450 -10.29 30.82 4.09
N MET A 451 -10.25 32.04 3.55
CA MET A 451 -9.03 32.70 3.09
C MET A 451 -8.12 33.16 4.23
N GLY A 452 -8.70 33.55 5.37
CA GLY A 452 -7.95 34.04 6.53
C GLY A 452 -7.38 32.94 7.43
N ILE A 453 -7.88 31.70 7.33
CA ILE A 453 -7.46 30.56 8.16
C ILE A 453 -5.94 30.35 8.18
N PRO A 454 -5.22 30.28 7.04
CA PRO A 454 -3.77 30.10 7.07
C PRO A 454 -3.03 31.20 7.85
N GLY A 455 -3.46 32.46 7.71
CA GLY A 455 -2.90 33.61 8.43
C GLY A 455 -3.16 33.51 9.93
N PHE A 456 -4.41 33.25 10.31
CA PHE A 456 -4.80 33.03 11.71
C PHE A 456 -3.99 31.89 12.36
N PHE A 457 -3.86 30.74 11.68
CA PHE A 457 -3.08 29.61 12.18
C PHE A 457 -1.61 29.99 12.37
N GLY A 458 -1.01 30.72 11.42
CA GLY A 458 0.37 31.20 11.54
C GLY A 458 0.57 32.18 12.71
N GLU A 459 -0.37 33.11 12.92
CA GLU A 459 -0.30 34.10 14.00
C GLU A 459 -0.49 33.48 15.39
N VAL A 460 -1.48 32.60 15.55
CA VAL A 460 -1.75 31.94 16.84
C VAL A 460 -0.64 30.95 17.16
N GLN A 461 -0.11 30.22 16.17
CA GLN A 461 1.06 29.36 16.38
C GLN A 461 2.27 30.19 16.81
N ALA A 462 2.56 31.32 16.16
CA ALA A 462 3.67 32.20 16.55
C ALA A 462 3.47 32.86 17.93
N SER A 463 2.22 33.16 18.30
CA SER A 463 1.87 33.63 19.66
C SER A 463 2.12 32.54 20.70
N LEU A 464 1.67 31.32 20.41
CA LEU A 464 1.80 30.17 21.28
C LEU A 464 3.28 29.75 21.42
N ASP A 465 4.04 29.73 20.34
CA ASP A 465 5.49 29.47 20.35
C ASP A 465 6.25 30.51 21.19
N ARG A 466 5.81 31.78 21.17
CA ARG A 466 6.34 32.85 22.04
C ARG A 466 5.96 32.65 23.50
N GLN A 467 4.70 32.31 23.79
CA GLN A 467 4.23 32.06 25.15
C GLN A 467 4.90 30.83 25.77
N LEU A 468 5.22 29.81 24.97
CA LEU A 468 5.82 28.55 25.42
C LEU A 468 7.36 28.56 25.41
N GLY A 469 8.01 29.66 25.03
CA GLY A 469 9.48 29.73 25.00
C GLY A 469 10.15 28.79 23.99
N ALA A 470 9.40 28.31 22.97
CA ALA A 470 9.82 27.31 21.98
C ALA A 470 11.13 27.64 21.27
N ALA A 471 11.30 28.90 20.88
CA ALA A 471 12.50 29.35 20.19
C ALA A 471 13.76 29.34 21.09
N ILE A 472 13.61 29.61 22.39
CA ILE A 472 14.73 29.59 23.35
C ILE A 472 15.13 28.14 23.63
N PHE A 473 14.13 27.29 23.88
CA PHE A 473 14.33 25.86 24.07
C PHE A 473 15.01 25.20 22.87
N GLU A 474 14.49 25.40 21.65
CA GLU A 474 15.08 24.85 20.42
C GLU A 474 16.54 25.30 20.26
N ARG A 475 16.82 26.60 20.45
CA ARG A 475 18.18 27.14 20.32
C ARG A 475 19.14 26.52 21.33
N ARG A 476 18.70 26.29 22.57
CA ARG A 476 19.52 25.65 23.61
C ARG A 476 19.81 24.19 23.30
N VAL A 477 18.80 23.41 22.89
CA VAL A 477 18.99 22.02 22.48
C VAL A 477 19.91 21.92 21.27
N LEU A 478 19.76 22.82 20.28
CA LEU A 478 20.66 22.90 19.14
C LEU A 478 22.10 23.23 19.53
N HIS A 479 22.29 24.20 20.43
CA HIS A 479 23.62 24.55 20.93
C HIS A 479 24.28 23.33 21.59
N TRP A 480 23.55 22.61 22.44
CA TRP A 480 24.03 21.38 23.05
C TRP A 480 24.35 20.28 22.01
N LEU A 481 23.49 20.07 21.01
CA LEU A 481 23.71 19.12 19.93
C LEU A 481 24.96 19.40 19.10
N HIS A 482 25.24 20.69 18.83
CA HIS A 482 26.47 21.10 18.16
C HIS A 482 27.73 20.85 19.01
N GLY A 483 27.58 20.74 20.34
CA GLY A 483 28.64 20.35 21.25
C GLY A 483 29.00 18.86 21.22
N LEU A 484 28.11 17.99 20.72
CA LEU A 484 28.34 16.54 20.62
C LEU A 484 29.28 16.21 19.45
N ARG A 485 30.59 16.20 19.72
CA ARG A 485 31.60 15.87 18.70
C ARG A 485 31.47 14.42 18.24
N GLY A 486 31.44 14.20 16.92
CA GLY A 486 31.47 12.87 16.31
C GLY A 486 30.13 12.12 16.29
N ILE A 487 29.06 12.68 16.87
CA ILE A 487 27.73 12.07 16.86
C ILE A 487 26.84 12.81 15.88
N ARG A 488 26.33 12.09 14.87
CA ARG A 488 25.32 12.64 13.96
C ARG A 488 23.97 12.72 14.67
N TRP A 489 23.25 13.81 14.48
CA TRP A 489 21.98 14.07 15.15
C TRP A 489 20.90 14.55 14.20
N CYS A 490 19.65 14.46 14.61
CA CYS A 490 18.51 15.13 13.98
C CYS A 490 17.60 15.61 15.10
N LEU A 491 17.12 16.84 14.98
CA LEU A 491 16.15 17.41 15.90
C LEU A 491 14.77 17.36 15.25
N GLU A 492 13.77 16.82 15.92
CA GLU A 492 12.38 16.95 15.51
C GLU A 492 11.65 17.83 16.53
N VAL A 493 11.30 19.03 16.10
CA VAL A 493 10.49 19.96 16.88
C VAL A 493 9.03 19.62 16.62
N ARG A 494 8.30 19.36 17.70
CA ARG A 494 6.86 19.09 17.67
C ARG A 494 6.12 20.23 18.32
N SER A 495 4.98 20.61 17.75
CA SER A 495 3.98 21.37 18.48
C SER A 495 3.50 20.49 19.65
N GLY A 496 3.54 21.00 20.88
CA GLY A 496 2.92 20.35 22.03
C GLY A 496 3.82 20.16 23.24
N GLY A 497 4.88 20.97 23.39
CA GLY A 497 5.67 20.90 24.60
C GLY A 497 6.75 19.81 24.59
N GLU A 498 7.14 19.29 23.42
CA GLU A 498 8.12 18.21 23.32
C GLU A 498 9.05 18.43 22.12
N VAL A 499 10.34 18.16 22.30
CA VAL A 499 11.31 18.02 21.21
C VAL A 499 11.91 16.62 21.26
N ARG A 500 12.07 16.03 20.07
CA ARG A 500 12.70 14.71 19.92
C ARG A 500 14.09 14.87 19.37
N VAL A 501 15.05 14.35 20.11
CA VAL A 501 16.43 14.28 19.66
C VAL A 501 16.70 12.87 19.17
N PHE A 502 17.18 12.76 17.93
CA PHE A 502 17.66 11.51 17.37
C PHE A 502 19.17 11.58 17.26
N LEU A 503 19.85 10.58 17.81
CA LEU A 503 21.29 10.46 17.80
C LEU A 503 21.66 9.15 17.12
N GLU A 504 22.60 9.20 16.19
CA GLU A 504 23.16 7.99 15.61
C GLU A 504 23.95 7.22 16.66
N MET A 505 23.71 5.93 16.70
CA MET A 505 24.40 4.97 17.56
C MET A 505 25.08 3.89 16.70
N PRO A 506 26.06 3.16 17.25
CA PRO A 506 26.72 2.07 16.54
C PRO A 506 25.75 1.00 16.03
N ARG A 507 26.23 0.18 15.09
CA ARG A 507 25.51 -0.99 14.55
C ARG A 507 24.16 -0.64 13.91
N GLY A 508 24.08 0.53 13.28
CA GLY A 508 22.87 1.00 12.59
C GLY A 508 21.70 1.24 13.53
N LYS A 509 21.99 1.64 14.77
CA LYS A 509 20.99 2.01 15.78
C LYS A 509 20.87 3.52 15.89
N MET A 510 19.77 3.94 16.47
CA MET A 510 19.46 5.32 16.75
C MET A 510 18.89 5.40 18.15
N LEU A 511 19.45 6.29 18.96
CA LEU A 511 18.88 6.69 20.24
C LEU A 511 17.90 7.83 19.97
N LYS A 512 16.66 7.64 20.39
CA LYS A 512 15.62 8.65 20.35
C LYS A 512 15.35 9.10 21.78
N VAL A 513 15.44 10.40 22.01
CA VAL A 513 15.32 11.04 23.31
C VAL A 513 14.16 12.01 23.25
N TYR A 514 13.36 12.04 24.31
CA TYR A 514 12.19 12.90 24.44
C TYR A 514 12.54 13.97 25.47
N LEU A 515 12.50 15.24 25.06
CA LEU A 515 12.76 16.40 25.92
C LEU A 515 11.45 17.18 26.06
N PHE A 516 10.98 17.43 27.29
CA PHE A 516 9.78 18.22 27.55
C PHE A 516 10.16 19.60 28.06
N TYR A 517 9.34 20.62 27.80
CA TYR A 517 9.70 22.00 28.19
C TYR A 517 9.88 22.19 29.68
N ASP A 518 9.12 21.43 30.48
CA ASP A 518 9.10 21.63 31.93
C ASP A 518 10.35 21.04 32.61
N ASP A 519 11.07 20.11 31.95
CA ASP A 519 12.18 19.34 32.54
C ASP A 519 13.45 19.26 31.67
N TYR A 520 13.50 19.99 30.54
CA TYR A 520 14.58 19.78 29.57
C TYR A 520 15.98 20.14 30.08
N GLU A 521 16.12 21.12 30.99
CA GLU A 521 17.43 21.54 31.49
C GLU A 521 18.08 20.42 32.30
N GLU A 522 17.32 19.82 33.21
CA GLU A 522 17.74 18.65 34.00
C GLU A 522 18.04 17.47 33.07
N THR A 523 17.14 17.23 32.10
CA THR A 523 17.30 16.16 31.12
C THR A 523 18.56 16.32 30.27
N LEU A 524 18.86 17.55 29.81
CA LEU A 524 20.06 17.86 29.02
C LEU A 524 21.35 17.67 29.83
N ALA A 525 21.34 17.98 31.12
CA ALA A 525 22.50 17.81 31.99
C ALA A 525 22.93 16.34 32.09
N GLU A 526 21.98 15.41 32.14
CA GLU A 526 22.25 13.97 32.22
C GLU A 526 22.47 13.30 30.86
N LEU A 527 22.12 13.98 29.76
CA LEU A 527 22.00 13.32 28.47
C LEU A 527 23.34 12.84 27.93
N THR A 528 24.42 13.59 28.16
CA THR A 528 25.78 13.22 27.74
C THR A 528 26.20 11.89 28.37
N GLU A 529 25.94 11.70 29.67
CA GLU A 529 26.26 10.45 30.36
C GLU A 529 25.36 9.31 29.87
N THR A 530 24.07 9.58 29.71
CA THR A 530 23.10 8.61 29.18
C THR A 530 23.49 8.11 27.79
N ILE A 531 23.93 9.01 26.90
CA ILE A 531 24.46 8.66 25.58
C ILE A 531 25.65 7.71 25.71
N GLY A 532 26.61 8.02 26.58
CA GLY A 532 27.79 7.16 26.81
C GLY A 532 27.42 5.76 27.32
N ARG A 533 26.41 5.65 28.19
CA ARG A 533 25.90 4.36 28.68
C ARG A 533 25.22 3.56 27.57
N VAL A 534 24.38 4.22 26.75
CA VAL A 534 23.68 3.60 25.61
C VAL A 534 24.68 3.13 24.55
N ASP A 535 25.63 4.00 24.16
CA ASP A 535 26.67 3.68 23.19
C ASP A 535 27.48 2.44 23.64
N ARG A 536 27.90 2.43 24.90
CA ARG A 536 28.60 1.28 25.51
C ARG A 536 27.75 0.02 25.44
N ALA A 537 26.49 0.08 25.86
CA ALA A 537 25.58 -1.07 25.85
C ALA A 537 25.39 -1.64 24.44
N ILE A 538 25.24 -0.79 23.42
CA ILE A 538 25.10 -1.21 22.02
C ILE A 538 26.40 -1.83 21.49
N SER A 539 27.54 -1.25 21.86
CA SER A 539 28.87 -1.65 21.41
C SER A 539 29.32 -2.99 22.01
N ILE A 540 29.14 -3.19 23.31
CA ILE A 540 29.56 -4.42 24.01
C ILE A 540 28.50 -5.53 23.95
N GLY A 541 27.23 -5.15 23.77
CA GLY A 541 26.11 -6.10 23.75
C GLY A 541 26.32 -7.19 22.69
N ARG A 542 26.19 -8.46 23.08
CA ARG A 542 26.39 -9.58 22.15
C ARG A 542 25.18 -9.83 21.24
N ILE A 543 24.02 -9.34 21.65
CA ILE A 543 22.76 -9.51 20.93
C ILE A 543 22.28 -8.14 20.47
N PRO A 544 21.98 -7.94 19.18
CA PRO A 544 21.33 -6.73 18.72
C PRO A 544 19.98 -6.54 19.43
N PHE A 545 19.83 -5.41 20.11
CA PHE A 545 18.61 -5.07 20.83
C PHE A 545 17.96 -3.79 20.30
N SER A 546 16.71 -3.57 20.69
CA SER A 546 16.00 -2.29 20.60
C SER A 546 15.27 -2.07 21.92
N LEU A 547 15.22 -0.83 22.40
CA LEU A 547 14.41 -0.43 23.56
C LEU A 547 13.22 0.37 23.04
N ARG A 548 12.01 -0.04 23.37
CA ARG A 548 10.76 0.52 22.84
C ARG A 548 9.87 1.00 23.97
N ARG A 549 9.18 2.14 23.76
CA ARG A 549 8.22 2.69 24.70
C ARG A 549 6.80 2.70 24.10
N ARG A 550 6.09 1.58 24.26
CA ARG A 550 4.69 1.40 23.86
C ARG A 550 4.08 0.23 24.63
N ASP A 551 2.76 0.17 24.70
CA ASP A 551 2.10 -1.04 25.16
C ASP A 551 2.46 -2.19 24.21
N TRP A 552 3.07 -3.21 24.77
CA TRP A 552 3.49 -4.41 24.06
C TRP A 552 2.33 -5.39 23.77
N MET A 553 1.12 -5.10 24.28
CA MET A 553 -0.12 -5.82 24.00
C MET A 553 -0.80 -5.35 22.70
N GLU A 554 -0.54 -4.12 22.25
CA GLU A 554 -1.15 -3.50 21.07
C GLU A 554 -0.47 -3.86 19.73
N GLU A 555 0.57 -4.71 19.78
CA GLU A 555 1.29 -5.27 18.62
C GLU A 555 1.34 -6.80 18.64
#